data_AF-A0A6J6ZYC1-F1
#
_entry.id   AF-A0A6J6ZYC1-F1
#
_cell.length_a   1.000
_cell.length_b   1.000
_cell.length_c   1.000
_cell.angle_alpha   90.00
_cell.angle_beta   90.00
_cell.angle_gamma   90.00
#
_symmetry.space_group_name_H-M   'P 1'
#
loop_
_entity.id
_entity.type
_entity.pdbx_description
1 polymer ?
#
loop_
_entity_poly.entity_id
_entity_poly.type
_entity_poly.pdbx_seq_one_letter_code
_entity_poly.pdbx_strand_id
1 'polypeptide(L)'
;MKPARRFLHICYCCHDVEPVTEFLVNGLGLRLVMRTPKEWGPGKILGIDRDTYGETTFVYDQRGARVSPAVEVQAWIDPALEGAPSLDPLEVGVKALGFSVRKIDETVARLTGMGCTVAFNGRSPFGLAARMVDATGVTIEIMENALLSEGHAQFRHLRVTSTNLDASLPFYERLGFALIERASFSEGSWAGAPEAVDGEFARLRLPDEPFEVQLVQWNTPASHGRHYANPQHAGLFRMALGVEDTRAAYEELKAEGVVFERPPMDVILNGTPVPEMWICFLNDPDGVPFEFVQRPRAAFK
;
A
#
# COMPACT_ATOMS: atom_id res chain seq x y z
N MET A 1 23.18 5.74 -0.61
CA MET A 1 22.78 4.76 0.44
C MET A 1 21.49 4.04 -0.01
N LYS A 2 21.07 2.94 0.64
CA LYS A 2 19.73 2.32 0.47
C LYS A 2 18.97 2.49 1.80
N PRO A 3 18.15 3.54 1.98
CA PRO A 3 17.67 3.97 3.30
C PRO A 3 16.57 3.10 3.89
N ALA A 4 15.68 2.53 3.07
CA ALA A 4 14.56 1.74 3.55
C ALA A 4 15.02 0.39 4.09
N ARG A 5 14.47 0.03 5.25
CA ARG A 5 14.72 -1.23 5.96
C ARG A 5 13.47 -2.03 6.20
N ARG A 6 12.31 -1.38 6.26
CA ARG A 6 11.03 -2.01 6.54
C ARG A 6 9.91 -1.40 5.73
N PHE A 7 8.93 -2.20 5.36
CA PHE A 7 7.64 -1.73 4.90
C PHE A 7 6.71 -1.64 6.12
N LEU A 8 6.25 -0.44 6.48
CA LEU A 8 5.52 -0.21 7.72
C LEU A 8 4.02 -0.35 7.54
N HIS A 9 3.45 0.39 6.60
CA HIS A 9 2.01 0.34 6.33
C HIS A 9 1.66 0.89 4.95
N ILE A 10 0.45 0.56 4.51
CA ILE A 10 -0.26 1.18 3.39
C ILE A 10 -1.50 1.90 3.95
N CYS A 11 -1.73 3.14 3.51
CA CYS A 11 -2.93 3.90 3.87
C CYS A 11 -4.12 3.41 3.05
N TYR A 12 -5.20 3.07 3.74
CA TYR A 12 -6.53 2.82 3.17
C TYR A 12 -7.46 3.93 3.67
N CYS A 13 -7.84 4.85 2.80
CA CYS A 13 -8.69 5.98 3.13
C CYS A 13 -10.17 5.66 2.87
N CYS A 14 -11.02 5.85 3.87
CA CYS A 14 -12.44 5.50 3.83
C CYS A 14 -13.30 6.51 4.62
N HIS A 15 -14.62 6.34 4.56
CA HIS A 15 -15.55 7.16 5.34
C HIS A 15 -15.64 6.71 6.80
N ASP A 16 -15.47 5.42 7.05
CA ASP A 16 -15.69 4.78 8.35
C ASP A 16 -14.68 3.63 8.52
N VAL A 17 -13.93 3.64 9.63
CA VAL A 17 -12.92 2.61 9.88
C VAL A 17 -13.56 1.29 10.31
N GLU A 18 -14.75 1.29 10.91
CA GLU A 18 -15.43 0.11 11.45
C GLU A 18 -15.63 -0.99 10.39
N PRO A 19 -16.40 -0.77 9.31
CA PRO A 19 -16.71 -1.83 8.35
C PRO A 19 -15.46 -2.35 7.62
N VAL A 20 -14.49 -1.46 7.36
CA VAL A 20 -13.22 -1.85 6.72
C VAL A 20 -12.36 -2.67 7.69
N THR A 21 -12.27 -2.28 8.95
CA THR A 21 -11.53 -3.03 9.98
C THR A 21 -12.17 -4.40 10.22
N GLU A 22 -13.50 -4.47 10.31
CA GLU A 22 -14.23 -5.74 10.45
C GLU A 22 -14.04 -6.65 9.24
N PHE A 23 -14.05 -6.09 8.03
CA PHE A 23 -13.74 -6.82 6.80
C PHE A 23 -12.34 -7.44 6.85
N LEU A 24 -11.33 -6.65 7.19
CA LEU A 24 -9.95 -7.11 7.29
C LEU A 24 -9.76 -8.15 8.41
N VAL A 25 -10.37 -7.96 9.57
CA VAL A 25 -10.23 -8.87 10.72
C VAL A 25 -11.03 -10.17 10.50
N ASN A 26 -12.32 -10.07 10.18
CA ASN A 26 -13.20 -11.24 10.11
C ASN A 26 -13.16 -11.93 8.74
N GLY A 27 -12.94 -11.19 7.66
CA GLY A 27 -12.85 -11.72 6.31
C GLY A 27 -11.48 -12.32 5.98
N LEU A 28 -10.41 -11.68 6.44
CA LEU A 28 -9.04 -12.09 6.15
C LEU A 28 -8.28 -12.65 7.36
N GLY A 29 -8.88 -12.70 8.55
CA GLY A 29 -8.24 -13.23 9.76
C GLY A 29 -7.06 -12.38 10.23
N LEU A 30 -7.09 -11.08 9.96
CA LEU A 30 -6.08 -10.14 10.43
C LEU A 30 -6.38 -9.71 11.87
N ARG A 31 -5.46 -8.97 12.49
CA ARG A 31 -5.57 -8.50 13.87
C ARG A 31 -5.53 -6.99 13.93
N LEU A 32 -6.57 -6.40 14.52
CA LEU A 32 -6.53 -5.02 14.98
C LEU A 32 -5.53 -4.91 16.14
N VAL A 33 -4.52 -4.06 15.99
CA VAL A 33 -3.45 -3.89 17.00
C VAL A 33 -3.49 -2.50 17.64
N MET A 34 -3.85 -1.47 16.88
CA MET A 34 -3.90 -0.10 17.36
C MET A 34 -5.10 0.63 16.79
N ARG A 35 -5.65 1.56 17.58
CA ARG A 35 -6.67 2.52 17.17
C ARG A 35 -6.29 3.89 17.72
N THR A 36 -6.39 4.93 16.90
CA THR A 36 -6.33 6.31 17.39
C THR A 36 -7.74 6.79 17.75
N PRO A 37 -7.90 7.63 18.78
CA PRO A 37 -9.19 8.25 19.05
C PRO A 37 -9.60 9.14 17.87
N LYS A 38 -10.91 9.36 17.75
CA LYS A 38 -11.52 10.30 16.82
C LYS A 38 -11.31 11.72 17.35
N GLU A 39 -10.32 12.43 16.81
CA GLU A 39 -9.91 13.73 17.32
C GLU A 39 -9.39 14.67 16.23
N TRP A 40 -9.23 15.95 16.61
CA TRP A 40 -8.56 16.94 15.77
C TRP A 40 -7.05 16.76 15.86
N GLY A 41 -6.38 16.78 14.71
CA GLY A 41 -4.94 16.70 14.58
C GLY A 41 -4.39 17.70 13.56
N PRO A 42 -3.09 17.99 13.61
CA PRO A 42 -2.46 18.95 12.70
C PRO A 42 -2.38 18.40 11.28
N GLY A 43 -3.23 18.87 10.38
CA GLY A 43 -3.26 18.42 8.98
C GLY A 43 -2.01 18.76 8.18
N LYS A 44 -1.18 19.70 8.67
CA LYS A 44 0.06 20.10 8.02
C LYS A 44 1.03 18.94 7.80
N ILE A 45 1.03 17.96 8.71
CA ILE A 45 1.80 16.71 8.56
C ILE A 45 1.35 15.98 7.30
N LEU A 46 0.04 15.92 7.06
CA LEU A 46 -0.59 15.30 5.91
C LEU A 46 -0.68 16.22 4.70
N GLY A 47 -0.13 17.45 4.77
CA GLY A 47 0.00 18.36 3.62
C GLY A 47 -1.24 19.22 3.42
N ILE A 48 -2.07 19.30 4.46
CA ILE A 48 -3.30 20.05 4.49
C ILE A 48 -3.08 21.28 5.37
N ASP A 49 -3.29 22.48 4.84
CA ASP A 49 -3.06 23.75 5.57
C ASP A 49 -4.23 24.14 6.50
N ARG A 50 -4.69 23.16 7.28
CA ARG A 50 -5.73 23.26 8.32
C ARG A 50 -5.67 22.02 9.20
N ASP A 51 -6.33 22.07 10.35
CA ASP A 51 -6.51 20.87 11.17
C ASP A 51 -7.44 19.86 10.48
N THR A 52 -7.21 18.58 10.78
CA THR A 52 -7.96 17.44 10.27
C THR A 52 -8.66 16.71 11.39
N TYR A 53 -9.87 16.22 11.14
CA TYR A 53 -10.66 15.40 12.05
C TYR A 53 -10.87 14.01 11.44
N GLY A 54 -10.51 12.99 12.20
CA GLY A 54 -10.56 11.61 11.74
C GLY A 54 -10.12 10.63 12.81
N GLU A 55 -10.10 9.35 12.44
CA GLU A 55 -9.56 8.28 13.27
C GLU A 55 -8.90 7.23 12.38
N THR A 56 -8.03 6.42 13.00
CA THR A 56 -7.29 5.38 12.28
C THR A 56 -7.28 4.07 13.05
N THR A 57 -7.21 2.96 12.32
CA THR A 57 -6.90 1.65 12.87
C THR A 57 -5.72 1.03 12.14
N PHE A 58 -4.93 0.24 12.86
CA PHE A 58 -3.81 -0.50 12.29
C PHE A 58 -4.06 -1.99 12.40
N VAL A 59 -4.13 -2.64 11.23
CA VAL A 59 -4.47 -4.04 11.11
C VAL A 59 -3.28 -4.81 10.51
N TYR A 60 -2.84 -5.85 11.20
CA TYR A 60 -1.68 -6.67 10.83
C TYR A 60 -2.09 -8.12 10.58
N ASP A 61 -1.30 -8.85 9.79
CA ASP A 61 -1.41 -10.30 9.76
C ASP A 61 -0.79 -10.95 11.01
N GLN A 62 -0.83 -12.28 11.04
CA GLN A 62 -0.37 -13.07 12.19
C GLN A 62 1.14 -12.94 12.47
N ARG A 63 1.94 -12.51 11.48
CA ARG A 63 3.39 -12.30 11.65
C ARG A 63 3.70 -11.01 12.43
N GLY A 64 2.76 -10.06 12.45
CA GLY A 64 2.83 -8.84 13.25
C GLY A 64 3.87 -7.81 12.77
N ALA A 65 3.95 -6.68 13.46
CA ALA A 65 4.66 -5.47 13.02
C ALA A 65 6.17 -5.59 12.82
N ARG A 66 6.80 -6.68 13.32
CA ARG A 66 8.23 -6.95 13.10
C ARG A 66 8.50 -7.62 11.74
N VAL A 67 7.47 -8.14 11.08
CA VAL A 67 7.61 -8.93 9.84
C VAL A 67 6.64 -8.48 8.75
N SER A 68 5.40 -8.12 9.11
CA SER A 68 4.37 -7.69 8.17
C SER A 68 4.16 -6.19 8.24
N PRO A 69 3.86 -5.53 7.10
CA PRO A 69 3.25 -4.21 7.14
C PRO A 69 1.86 -4.27 7.75
N ALA A 70 1.33 -3.10 8.11
CA ALA A 70 -0.08 -2.91 8.44
C ALA A 70 -0.89 -2.40 7.24
N VAL A 71 -2.21 -2.54 7.30
CA VAL A 71 -3.10 -1.53 6.72
C VAL A 71 -3.37 -0.49 7.79
N GLU A 72 -3.07 0.76 7.49
CA GLU A 72 -3.58 1.90 8.25
C GLU A 72 -4.91 2.32 7.61
N VAL A 73 -6.01 1.91 8.23
CA VAL A 73 -7.36 2.30 7.79
C VAL A 73 -7.63 3.69 8.37
N GLN A 74 -7.91 4.66 7.52
CA GLN A 74 -8.06 6.07 7.89
C GLN A 74 -9.46 6.56 7.53
N ALA A 75 -10.27 6.90 8.54
CA ALA A 75 -11.53 7.60 8.32
C ALA A 75 -11.29 9.10 8.20
N TRP A 76 -11.61 9.65 7.03
CA TRP A 76 -11.53 11.09 6.75
C TRP A 76 -12.90 11.75 6.91
N ILE A 77 -13.01 12.67 7.88
CA ILE A 77 -14.27 13.32 8.24
C ILE A 77 -14.20 14.82 7.95
N ASP A 78 -13.12 15.49 8.37
CA ASP A 78 -12.82 16.85 7.96
C ASP A 78 -11.32 17.01 7.65
N PRO A 79 -10.90 17.28 6.40
CA PRO A 79 -11.75 17.35 5.22
C PRO A 79 -12.47 16.02 4.98
N ALA A 80 -13.64 16.11 4.37
CA ALA A 80 -14.39 14.92 3.98
C ALA A 80 -13.59 14.12 2.95
N LEU A 81 -13.70 12.79 3.01
CA LEU A 81 -13.16 11.90 2.00
C LEU A 81 -13.62 12.33 0.58
N GLU A 82 -12.71 12.25 -0.38
CA GLU A 82 -12.96 12.64 -1.77
C GLU A 82 -12.86 11.46 -2.72
N GLY A 83 -13.60 11.53 -3.84
CA GLY A 83 -13.47 10.58 -4.94
C GLY A 83 -13.91 9.16 -4.60
N ALA A 84 -13.46 8.21 -5.43
CA ALA A 84 -13.74 6.78 -5.29
C ALA A 84 -12.51 6.00 -5.81
N PRO A 85 -12.22 4.80 -5.27
CA PRO A 85 -11.14 3.98 -5.81
C PRO A 85 -11.36 3.69 -7.30
N SER A 86 -10.32 3.86 -8.12
CA SER A 86 -10.40 3.51 -9.54
C SER A 86 -10.22 2.01 -9.76
N LEU A 87 -11.13 1.46 -10.56
CA LEU A 87 -11.07 0.09 -11.06
C LEU A 87 -10.36 -0.02 -12.41
N ASP A 88 -9.95 1.10 -13.01
CA ASP A 88 -9.13 1.11 -14.23
C ASP A 88 -7.72 0.63 -13.89
N PRO A 89 -7.28 -0.52 -14.43
CA PRO A 89 -5.95 -1.05 -14.12
C PRO A 89 -4.84 -0.35 -14.89
N LEU A 90 -5.15 0.38 -15.97
CA LEU A 90 -4.19 1.13 -16.79
C LEU A 90 -3.93 2.52 -16.23
N GLU A 91 -4.84 3.05 -15.42
CA GLU A 91 -4.59 4.30 -14.72
C GLU A 91 -3.41 4.13 -13.74
N VAL A 92 -2.55 5.13 -13.64
CA VAL A 92 -1.39 5.14 -12.75
C VAL A 92 -1.81 5.21 -11.28
N GLY A 93 -1.08 4.51 -10.42
CA GLY A 93 -1.26 4.60 -8.97
C GLY A 93 -1.34 3.24 -8.27
N VAL A 94 -1.65 3.26 -6.98
CA VAL A 94 -1.81 2.04 -6.19
C VAL A 94 -3.15 1.37 -6.55
N LYS A 95 -3.10 0.14 -7.08
CA LYS A 95 -4.27 -0.53 -7.67
C LYS A 95 -4.82 -1.71 -6.91
N ALA A 96 -4.01 -2.40 -6.12
CA ALA A 96 -4.52 -3.53 -5.35
C ALA A 96 -3.68 -3.83 -4.13
N LEU A 97 -4.36 -4.32 -3.10
CA LEU A 97 -3.73 -4.90 -1.92
C LEU A 97 -3.84 -6.43 -1.97
N GLY A 98 -2.69 -7.09 -1.96
CA GLY A 98 -2.54 -8.51 -2.19
C GLY A 98 -2.30 -9.32 -0.92
N PHE A 99 -2.97 -10.46 -0.83
CA PHE A 99 -2.89 -11.41 0.27
C PHE A 99 -2.60 -12.82 -0.21
N SER A 100 -1.79 -13.56 0.54
CA SER A 100 -1.76 -15.01 0.46
C SER A 100 -2.79 -15.62 1.40
N VAL A 101 -3.51 -16.63 0.92
CA VAL A 101 -4.51 -17.40 1.68
C VAL A 101 -4.34 -18.88 1.43
N ARG A 102 -4.84 -19.72 2.34
CA ARG A 102 -4.71 -21.17 2.19
C ARG A 102 -5.45 -21.73 0.96
N LYS A 103 -6.69 -21.28 0.74
CA LYS A 103 -7.56 -21.70 -0.36
C LYS A 103 -8.34 -20.51 -0.90
N ILE A 104 -8.33 -20.36 -2.22
CA ILE A 104 -8.98 -19.25 -2.90
C ILE A 104 -10.50 -19.34 -2.77
N ASP A 105 -11.11 -20.47 -3.14
CA ASP A 105 -12.58 -20.60 -3.22
C ASP A 105 -13.28 -20.36 -1.88
N GLU A 106 -12.74 -20.89 -0.78
CA GLU A 106 -13.28 -20.66 0.56
C GLU A 106 -13.17 -19.20 0.99
N THR A 107 -12.07 -18.54 0.61
CA THR A 107 -11.88 -17.11 0.90
C THR A 107 -12.81 -16.26 0.06
N VAL A 108 -12.92 -16.54 -1.24
CA VAL A 108 -13.83 -15.87 -2.17
C VAL A 108 -15.27 -15.95 -1.67
N ALA A 109 -15.74 -17.15 -1.28
CA ALA A 109 -17.07 -17.32 -0.72
C ALA A 109 -17.28 -16.48 0.54
N ARG A 110 -16.30 -16.49 1.46
CA ARG A 110 -16.37 -15.71 2.71
C ARG A 110 -16.43 -14.20 2.44
N LEU A 111 -15.54 -13.67 1.61
CA LEU A 111 -15.50 -12.23 1.30
C LEU A 111 -16.73 -11.79 0.50
N THR A 112 -17.28 -12.66 -0.36
CA THR A 112 -18.54 -12.40 -1.07
C THR A 112 -19.70 -12.24 -0.07
N GLY A 113 -19.76 -13.09 0.96
CA GLY A 113 -20.72 -12.95 2.07
C GLY A 113 -20.56 -11.65 2.88
N MET A 114 -19.41 -10.97 2.75
CA MET A 114 -19.12 -9.67 3.36
C MET A 114 -19.25 -8.49 2.38
N GLY A 115 -19.87 -8.71 1.20
CA GLY A 115 -20.16 -7.66 0.24
C GLY A 115 -19.09 -7.43 -0.83
N CYS A 116 -18.05 -8.25 -0.91
CA CYS A 116 -17.11 -8.17 -2.03
C CYS A 116 -17.72 -8.70 -3.33
N THR A 117 -17.35 -8.08 -4.44
CA THR A 117 -17.68 -8.56 -5.79
C THR A 117 -16.48 -9.27 -6.40
N VAL A 118 -16.67 -10.48 -6.93
CA VAL A 118 -15.62 -11.22 -7.64
C VAL A 118 -15.43 -10.62 -9.02
N ALA A 119 -14.19 -10.23 -9.33
CA ALA A 119 -13.84 -9.59 -10.60
C ALA A 119 -12.92 -10.47 -11.47
N PHE A 120 -12.21 -11.43 -10.87
CA PHE A 120 -11.41 -12.43 -11.56
C PHE A 120 -11.24 -13.66 -10.65
N ASN A 121 -11.24 -14.86 -11.23
CA ASN A 121 -10.82 -16.10 -10.57
C ASN A 121 -10.15 -17.01 -11.62
N GLY A 122 -8.87 -17.32 -11.44
CA GLY A 122 -8.12 -18.09 -12.43
C GLY A 122 -6.61 -18.05 -12.21
N ARG A 123 -5.86 -18.26 -13.29
CA ARG A 123 -4.39 -18.22 -13.26
C ARG A 123 -3.90 -16.83 -13.71
N SER A 124 -3.05 -16.23 -12.88
CA SER A 124 -2.29 -15.01 -13.17
C SER A 124 -0.83 -15.36 -13.48
N PRO A 125 -0.01 -14.40 -13.95
CA PRO A 125 1.44 -14.58 -14.04
C PRO A 125 2.10 -15.00 -12.72
N PHE A 126 1.45 -14.70 -11.59
CA PHE A 126 1.99 -14.97 -10.25
C PHE A 126 1.48 -16.29 -9.63
N GLY A 127 0.60 -17.02 -10.32
CA GLY A 127 -0.01 -18.27 -9.84
C GLY A 127 -1.54 -18.21 -9.82
N LEU A 128 -2.17 -19.18 -9.15
CA LEU A 128 -3.62 -19.16 -8.94
C LEU A 128 -3.99 -17.93 -8.09
N ALA A 129 -4.97 -17.18 -8.56
CA ALA A 129 -5.37 -15.93 -7.95
C ALA A 129 -6.87 -15.65 -8.16
N ALA A 130 -7.41 -14.85 -7.24
CA ALA A 130 -8.69 -14.17 -7.41
C ALA A 130 -8.49 -12.67 -7.18
N ARG A 131 -9.24 -11.86 -7.93
CA ARG A 131 -9.37 -10.41 -7.72
C ARG A 131 -10.79 -10.11 -7.31
N MET A 132 -10.95 -9.36 -6.24
CA MET A 132 -12.23 -8.95 -5.71
C MET A 132 -12.24 -7.45 -5.49
N VAL A 133 -13.42 -6.84 -5.48
CA VAL A 133 -13.62 -5.44 -5.14
C VAL A 133 -14.43 -5.40 -3.86
N ASP A 134 -13.92 -4.74 -2.82
CA ASP A 134 -14.63 -4.61 -1.55
C ASP A 134 -15.77 -3.59 -1.60
N ALA A 135 -16.51 -3.48 -0.50
CA ALA A 135 -17.68 -2.61 -0.41
C ALA A 135 -17.37 -1.11 -0.58
N THR A 136 -16.11 -0.69 -0.47
CA THR A 136 -15.67 0.71 -0.68
C THR A 136 -15.14 0.95 -2.10
N GLY A 137 -14.92 -0.11 -2.87
CA GLY A 137 -14.32 -0.05 -4.21
C GLY A 137 -12.84 -0.43 -4.24
N VAL A 138 -12.19 -0.72 -3.11
CA VAL A 138 -10.77 -1.12 -3.10
C VAL A 138 -10.62 -2.53 -3.67
N THR A 139 -9.65 -2.70 -4.56
CA THR A 139 -9.34 -4.00 -5.14
C THR A 139 -8.46 -4.82 -4.18
N ILE A 140 -8.94 -6.02 -3.86
CA ILE A 140 -8.25 -7.03 -3.07
C ILE A 140 -7.82 -8.17 -3.99
N GLU A 141 -6.54 -8.52 -3.92
CA GLU A 141 -5.99 -9.66 -4.64
C GLU A 141 -5.64 -10.78 -3.68
N ILE A 142 -5.94 -12.00 -4.10
CA ILE A 142 -5.84 -13.18 -3.26
C ILE A 142 -5.09 -14.25 -4.04
N MET A 143 -4.07 -14.82 -3.41
CA MET A 143 -3.23 -15.84 -4.01
C MET A 143 -3.13 -17.06 -3.11
N GLU A 144 -3.12 -18.25 -3.71
CA GLU A 144 -3.08 -19.48 -2.95
C GLU A 144 -1.68 -19.77 -2.37
N ASN A 145 -1.64 -20.11 -1.09
CA ASN A 145 -0.51 -20.69 -0.39
C ASN A 145 -1.01 -21.76 0.58
N ALA A 146 -1.04 -23.01 0.13
CA ALA A 146 -1.57 -24.15 0.89
C ALA A 146 -0.85 -24.42 2.23
N LEU A 147 0.32 -23.80 2.47
CA LEU A 147 1.05 -23.91 3.74
C LEU A 147 0.48 -23.01 4.84
N LEU A 148 -0.42 -22.07 4.51
CA LEU A 148 -1.04 -21.20 5.50
C LEU A 148 -2.11 -21.93 6.33
N SER A 149 -2.31 -21.44 7.55
CA SER A 149 -3.41 -21.84 8.41
C SER A 149 -4.75 -21.40 7.82
N GLU A 150 -5.81 -22.19 8.05
CA GLU A 150 -7.17 -21.81 7.66
C GLU A 150 -7.60 -20.50 8.33
N GLY A 151 -8.39 -19.71 7.61
CA GLY A 151 -8.95 -18.45 8.08
C GLY A 151 -7.95 -17.29 8.20
N HIS A 152 -6.65 -17.49 7.99
CA HIS A 152 -5.63 -16.46 8.18
C HIS A 152 -4.92 -16.10 6.86
N ALA A 153 -5.10 -14.85 6.42
CA ALA A 153 -4.35 -14.29 5.32
C ALA A 153 -2.98 -13.77 5.77
N GLN A 154 -2.05 -13.66 4.82
CA GLN A 154 -0.78 -12.96 4.99
C GLN A 154 -0.66 -11.85 3.96
N PHE A 155 -0.16 -10.69 4.36
CA PHE A 155 0.17 -9.62 3.43
C PHE A 155 1.23 -10.11 2.44
N ARG A 156 0.97 -9.92 1.15
CA ARG A 156 1.83 -10.43 0.09
C ARG A 156 2.41 -9.31 -0.75
N HIS A 157 1.56 -8.43 -1.28
CA HIS A 157 2.01 -7.42 -2.22
C HIS A 157 1.13 -6.19 -2.26
N LEU A 158 1.68 -5.12 -2.80
CA LEU A 158 0.95 -3.98 -3.32
C LEU A 158 1.16 -3.93 -4.83
N ARG A 159 0.08 -3.85 -5.62
CA ARG A 159 0.21 -3.62 -7.05
C ARG A 159 0.11 -2.14 -7.36
N VAL A 160 1.04 -1.64 -8.14
CA VAL A 160 1.13 -0.23 -8.57
C VAL A 160 1.25 -0.19 -10.09
N THR A 161 0.39 0.58 -10.74
CA THR A 161 0.51 0.85 -12.17
C THR A 161 1.44 2.03 -12.39
N SER A 162 2.46 1.84 -13.23
CA SER A 162 3.49 2.82 -13.58
C SER A 162 3.47 3.11 -15.08
N THR A 163 3.92 4.30 -15.48
CA THR A 163 4.06 4.67 -16.90
C THR A 163 5.34 4.14 -17.53
N ASN A 164 6.39 3.89 -16.74
CA ASN A 164 7.70 3.52 -17.26
C ASN A 164 8.54 2.76 -16.22
N LEU A 165 8.68 1.45 -16.37
CA LEU A 165 9.49 0.59 -15.50
C LEU A 165 10.98 0.95 -15.56
N ASP A 166 11.50 1.39 -16.71
CA ASP A 166 12.92 1.78 -16.81
C ASP A 166 13.22 3.06 -16.02
N ALA A 167 12.22 3.94 -15.84
CA ALA A 167 12.33 5.10 -14.95
C ALA A 167 12.06 4.76 -13.49
N SER A 168 11.08 3.88 -13.22
CA SER A 168 10.66 3.51 -11.87
C SER A 168 11.67 2.61 -11.17
N LEU A 169 12.23 1.60 -11.83
CA LEU A 169 13.15 0.64 -11.20
C LEU A 169 14.35 1.32 -10.52
N PRO A 170 15.10 2.23 -11.16
CA PRO A 170 16.19 2.94 -10.50
C PRO A 170 15.75 3.79 -9.30
N PHE A 171 14.51 4.29 -9.29
CA PHE A 171 13.98 5.01 -8.12
C PHE A 171 13.74 4.05 -6.95
N TYR A 172 13.02 2.95 -7.17
CA TYR A 172 12.74 1.97 -6.13
C TYR A 172 14.02 1.31 -5.59
N GLU A 173 14.99 1.01 -6.45
CA GLU A 173 16.29 0.49 -6.04
C GLU A 173 17.08 1.46 -5.14
N ARG A 174 16.99 2.76 -5.43
CA ARG A 174 17.58 3.82 -4.60
C ARG A 174 16.92 3.92 -3.24
N LEU A 175 15.60 3.74 -3.14
CA LEU A 175 14.92 3.66 -1.84
C LEU A 175 15.39 2.45 -1.03
N GLY A 176 15.76 1.36 -1.71
CA GLY A 176 16.35 0.17 -1.11
C GLY A 176 15.74 -1.15 -1.56
N PHE A 177 14.76 -1.13 -2.46
CA PHE A 177 14.18 -2.35 -3.01
C PHE A 177 15.20 -3.12 -3.86
N ALA A 178 15.01 -4.42 -3.93
CA ALA A 178 15.70 -5.32 -4.84
C ALA A 178 14.70 -5.87 -5.87
N LEU A 179 15.11 -5.91 -7.13
CA LEU A 179 14.39 -6.60 -8.19
C LEU A 179 14.44 -8.11 -7.97
N ILE A 180 13.27 -8.73 -7.88
CA ILE A 180 13.09 -10.18 -7.83
C ILE A 180 12.95 -10.73 -9.24
N GLU A 181 12.08 -10.10 -10.02
CA GLU A 181 11.66 -10.58 -11.33
C GLU A 181 11.16 -9.41 -12.17
N ARG A 182 11.46 -9.43 -13.47
CA ARG A 182 10.82 -8.60 -14.49
C ARG A 182 10.42 -9.50 -15.64
N ALA A 183 9.18 -9.39 -16.11
CA ALA A 183 8.69 -10.18 -17.24
C ALA A 183 7.57 -9.45 -17.99
N SER A 184 7.43 -9.80 -19.28
CA SER A 184 6.34 -9.34 -20.13
C SER A 184 5.12 -10.24 -20.03
N PHE A 185 3.94 -9.70 -20.33
CA PHE A 185 2.69 -10.44 -20.41
C PHE A 185 1.80 -9.92 -21.54
N SER A 186 0.96 -10.80 -22.09
CA SER A 186 0.00 -10.48 -23.16
C SER A 186 -1.45 -10.68 -22.75
N GLU A 187 -1.71 -11.02 -21.48
CA GLU A 187 -3.03 -11.21 -20.91
C GLU A 187 -3.15 -10.38 -19.62
N GLY A 188 -4.19 -9.56 -19.52
CA GLY A 188 -4.38 -8.59 -18.42
C GLY A 188 -5.65 -8.80 -17.60
N SER A 189 -6.42 -9.86 -17.88
CA SER A 189 -7.69 -10.15 -17.21
C SER A 189 -7.55 -10.32 -15.70
N TRP A 190 -6.42 -10.87 -15.25
CA TRP A 190 -6.04 -10.98 -13.83
C TRP A 190 -5.98 -9.62 -13.13
N ALA A 191 -5.60 -8.57 -13.87
CA ALA A 191 -5.56 -7.21 -13.35
C ALA A 191 -6.86 -6.42 -13.56
N GLY A 192 -7.76 -6.93 -14.40
CA GLY A 192 -9.03 -6.29 -14.75
C GLY A 192 -9.02 -5.57 -16.10
N ALA A 193 -7.97 -5.73 -16.91
CA ALA A 193 -7.94 -5.14 -18.24
C ALA A 193 -8.84 -5.97 -19.19
N PRO A 194 -9.84 -5.36 -19.84
CA PRO A 194 -10.58 -6.00 -20.92
C PRO A 194 -9.71 -6.03 -22.18
N GLU A 195 -9.86 -7.07 -23.02
CA GLU A 195 -9.19 -7.21 -24.34
C GLU A 195 -7.74 -7.74 -24.33
N ALA A 196 -7.16 -7.80 -25.53
CA ALA A 196 -5.76 -8.14 -25.77
C ALA A 196 -4.88 -6.97 -25.34
N VAL A 197 -3.87 -7.27 -24.54
CA VAL A 197 -2.97 -6.28 -23.95
C VAL A 197 -1.53 -6.67 -24.22
N ASP A 198 -0.63 -5.71 -24.11
CA ASP A 198 0.79 -5.96 -23.90
C ASP A 198 1.27 -5.12 -22.73
N GLY A 199 2.14 -5.71 -21.90
CA GLY A 199 2.69 -5.03 -20.76
C GLY A 199 3.84 -5.79 -20.11
N GLU A 200 4.40 -5.18 -19.09
CA GLU A 200 5.47 -5.74 -18.28
C GLU A 200 5.16 -5.55 -16.80
N PHE A 201 5.64 -6.47 -15.98
CA PHE A 201 5.66 -6.27 -14.54
C PHE A 201 7.08 -6.38 -14.00
N ALA A 202 7.30 -5.73 -12.86
CA ALA A 202 8.47 -5.94 -12.03
C ALA A 202 8.06 -6.20 -10.58
N ARG A 203 8.60 -7.26 -9.99
CA ARG A 203 8.42 -7.62 -8.58
C ARG A 203 9.61 -7.13 -7.78
N LEU A 204 9.33 -6.31 -6.78
CA LEU A 204 10.31 -5.63 -5.95
C LEU A 204 10.09 -5.96 -4.49
N ARG A 205 11.17 -6.03 -3.73
CA ARG A 205 11.09 -6.29 -2.28
C ARG A 205 12.22 -5.63 -1.54
N LEU A 206 11.95 -5.14 -0.33
CA LEU A 206 13.04 -4.76 0.56
C LEU A 206 13.79 -6.03 1.02
N PRO A 207 15.10 -5.94 1.30
CA PRO A 207 15.84 -7.04 1.90
C PRO A 207 15.15 -7.53 3.20
N ASP A 208 15.11 -8.85 3.39
CA ASP A 208 14.55 -9.51 4.58
C ASP A 208 13.06 -9.22 4.89
N GLU A 209 12.33 -8.63 3.95
CA GLU A 209 10.89 -8.44 4.02
C GLU A 209 10.17 -9.48 3.16
N PRO A 210 9.00 -10.02 3.57
CA PRO A 210 8.20 -10.90 2.71
C PRO A 210 7.24 -10.13 1.79
N PHE A 211 6.99 -8.85 2.05
CA PHE A 211 6.01 -8.03 1.31
C PHE A 211 6.61 -7.39 0.06
N GLU A 212 5.94 -7.57 -1.08
CA GLU A 212 6.42 -7.11 -2.39
C GLU A 212 5.68 -5.85 -2.88
N VAL A 213 6.36 -5.06 -3.71
CA VAL A 213 5.72 -4.10 -4.60
C VAL A 213 5.75 -4.68 -6.01
N GLN A 214 4.59 -4.77 -6.66
CA GLN A 214 4.46 -5.21 -8.04
C GLN A 214 4.18 -3.99 -8.92
N LEU A 215 5.20 -3.53 -9.63
CA LEU A 215 5.02 -2.49 -10.64
C LEU A 215 4.48 -3.11 -11.91
N VAL A 216 3.45 -2.52 -12.50
CA VAL A 216 2.87 -2.95 -13.77
C VAL A 216 2.90 -1.77 -14.73
N GLN A 217 3.50 -1.96 -15.90
CA GLN A 217 3.41 -1.03 -17.01
C GLN A 217 2.58 -1.67 -18.12
N TRP A 218 1.56 -0.96 -18.56
CA TRP A 218 0.81 -1.30 -19.76
C TRP A 218 1.42 -0.59 -20.95
N ASN A 219 1.65 -1.32 -22.04
CA ASN A 219 2.20 -0.79 -23.28
C ASN A 219 1.09 -0.56 -24.32
N THR A 220 0.16 -1.51 -24.42
CA THR A 220 -0.97 -1.46 -25.35
C THR A 220 -2.26 -1.94 -24.66
N PRO A 221 -3.22 -1.04 -24.38
CA PRO A 221 -3.05 0.42 -24.34
C PRO A 221 -2.01 0.83 -23.30
N ALA A 222 -1.39 2.00 -23.48
CA ALA A 222 -0.38 2.49 -22.53
C ALA A 222 -1.01 2.87 -21.18
N SER A 223 -0.26 2.70 -20.10
CA SER A 223 -0.62 3.25 -18.78
C SER A 223 -0.90 4.76 -18.91
N HIS A 224 -1.89 5.28 -18.19
CA HIS A 224 -2.33 6.67 -18.32
C HIS A 224 -2.66 7.31 -16.97
N GLY A 225 -2.86 8.64 -16.96
CA GLY A 225 -3.22 9.36 -15.74
C GLY A 225 -2.07 9.51 -14.74
N ARG A 226 -2.43 9.77 -13.47
CA ARG A 226 -1.52 9.98 -12.34
C ARG A 226 -2.17 9.45 -11.07
N HIS A 227 -1.35 9.11 -10.07
CA HIS A 227 -1.87 8.86 -8.73
C HIS A 227 -2.57 10.13 -8.22
N TYR A 228 -3.68 9.95 -7.50
CA TYR A 228 -4.37 11.04 -6.79
C TYR A 228 -3.39 11.81 -5.90
N ALA A 229 -3.46 13.14 -5.93
CA ALA A 229 -2.57 13.99 -5.14
C ALA A 229 -3.10 14.22 -3.71
N ASN A 230 -4.41 14.13 -3.52
CA ASN A 230 -5.06 14.47 -2.25
C ASN A 230 -4.96 13.30 -1.26
N PRO A 231 -4.45 13.52 -0.03
CA PRO A 231 -4.29 12.47 0.98
C PRO A 231 -5.61 11.89 1.49
N GLN A 232 -6.72 12.62 1.33
CA GLN A 232 -8.08 12.18 1.67
C GLN A 232 -8.82 11.53 0.50
N HIS A 233 -8.14 11.18 -0.60
CA HIS A 233 -8.80 10.46 -1.69
C HIS A 233 -9.14 9.02 -1.26
N ALA A 234 -10.36 8.57 -1.55
CA ALA A 234 -10.84 7.24 -1.23
C ALA A 234 -9.97 6.13 -1.84
N GLY A 235 -9.70 5.09 -1.05
CA GLY A 235 -8.95 3.92 -1.45
C GLY A 235 -7.50 3.88 -0.96
N LEU A 236 -6.63 3.24 -1.72
CA LEU A 236 -5.23 3.07 -1.36
C LEU A 236 -4.44 4.32 -1.77
N PHE A 237 -3.69 4.91 -0.83
CA PHE A 237 -3.02 6.20 -1.07
C PHE A 237 -1.50 6.13 -0.93
N ARG A 238 -0.97 5.94 0.29
CA ARG A 238 0.45 6.15 0.59
C ARG A 238 1.10 4.97 1.27
N MET A 239 2.35 4.70 0.88
CA MET A 239 3.20 3.68 1.47
C MET A 239 4.16 4.29 2.48
N ALA A 240 4.28 3.69 3.66
CA ALA A 240 5.27 4.11 4.65
C ALA A 240 6.42 3.12 4.75
N LEU A 241 7.64 3.63 4.70
CA LEU A 241 8.87 2.86 4.81
C LEU A 241 9.64 3.28 6.06
N GLY A 242 10.10 2.29 6.81
CA GLY A 242 10.99 2.49 7.95
C GLY A 242 12.41 2.75 7.44
N VAL A 243 12.98 3.88 7.82
CA VAL A 243 14.35 4.27 7.46
C VAL A 243 15.19 4.45 8.72
N GLU A 244 16.51 4.29 8.59
CA GLU A 244 17.43 4.48 9.73
C GLU A 244 17.64 5.96 10.08
N ASP A 245 17.80 6.81 9.06
CA ASP A 245 17.99 8.25 9.21
C ASP A 245 17.23 9.00 8.10
N THR A 246 16.11 9.61 8.45
CA THR A 246 15.24 10.34 7.51
C THR A 246 15.95 11.54 6.92
N ARG A 247 16.80 12.23 7.69
CA ARG A 247 17.48 13.45 7.25
C ARG A 247 18.64 13.13 6.31
N ALA A 248 19.44 12.12 6.63
CA ALA A 248 20.50 11.65 5.73
C ALA A 248 19.91 11.12 4.41
N ALA A 249 18.83 10.34 4.50
CA ALA A 249 18.13 9.83 3.31
C ALA A 249 17.58 10.99 2.44
N TYR A 250 17.03 12.03 3.06
CA TYR A 250 16.56 13.23 2.37
C TYR A 250 17.68 13.93 1.60
N GLU A 251 18.79 14.27 2.25
CA GLU A 251 19.89 15.00 1.61
C GLU A 251 20.51 14.20 0.45
N GLU A 252 20.74 12.90 0.63
CA GLU A 252 21.30 12.03 -0.42
C GLU A 252 20.34 11.90 -1.62
N LEU A 253 19.09 11.51 -1.39
CA LEU A 253 18.14 11.29 -2.47
C LEU A 253 17.80 12.59 -3.21
N LYS A 254 17.73 13.71 -2.50
CA LYS A 254 17.53 15.03 -3.12
C LYS A 254 18.71 15.42 -4.01
N ALA A 255 19.95 15.14 -3.59
CA ALA A 255 21.13 15.36 -4.43
C ALA A 255 21.12 14.48 -5.70
N GLU A 256 20.44 13.34 -5.65
CA GLU A 256 20.24 12.43 -6.78
C GLU A 256 18.99 12.75 -7.63
N GLY A 257 18.30 13.86 -7.34
CA GLY A 257 17.16 14.36 -8.12
C GLY A 257 15.79 13.83 -7.71
N VAL A 258 15.67 13.14 -6.57
CA VAL A 258 14.37 12.70 -6.04
C VAL A 258 13.55 13.89 -5.56
N VAL A 259 12.26 13.89 -5.92
CA VAL A 259 11.31 14.93 -5.53
C VAL A 259 10.73 14.62 -4.15
N PHE A 260 10.97 15.52 -3.21
CA PHE A 260 10.33 15.50 -1.89
C PHE A 260 9.19 16.52 -1.87
N GLU A 261 8.02 16.07 -1.46
CA GLU A 261 6.87 16.93 -1.21
C GLU A 261 7.06 17.72 0.09
N ARG A 262 7.61 17.07 1.11
CA ARG A 262 7.87 17.66 2.43
C ARG A 262 9.24 17.25 2.97
N PRO A 263 10.05 18.21 3.43
CA PRO A 263 11.34 17.91 4.06
C PRO A 263 11.15 17.19 5.40
N PRO A 264 12.23 16.61 5.97
CA PRO A 264 12.22 15.99 7.28
C PRO A 264 11.66 16.92 8.36
N MET A 265 10.72 16.41 9.14
CA MET A 265 10.13 17.08 10.29
C MET A 265 10.03 16.14 11.49
N ASP A 266 10.24 16.70 12.68
CA ASP A 266 9.98 16.02 13.95
C ASP A 266 8.47 16.04 14.22
N VAL A 267 7.92 14.90 14.60
CA VAL A 267 6.51 14.72 14.88
C VAL A 267 6.30 14.05 16.21
N ILE A 268 5.41 14.63 17.01
CA ILE A 268 4.98 14.08 18.29
C ILE A 268 3.67 13.33 18.03
N LEU A 269 3.68 12.01 18.21
CA LEU A 269 2.46 11.20 18.17
C LEU A 269 1.76 11.22 19.52
N ASN A 270 0.52 11.70 19.55
CA ASN A 270 -0.35 11.53 20.71
C ASN A 270 -0.64 10.03 20.91
N GLY A 271 -0.53 9.54 22.15
CA GLY A 271 -0.90 8.16 22.51
C GLY A 271 0.15 7.08 22.24
N THR A 272 1.18 7.34 21.43
CA THR A 272 2.35 6.44 21.30
C THR A 272 3.62 7.25 21.57
N PRO A 273 4.21 7.16 22.78
CA PRO A 273 5.42 7.91 23.12
C PRO A 273 6.63 7.31 22.38
N VAL A 274 6.77 7.67 21.11
CA VAL A 274 7.99 7.47 20.33
C VAL A 274 8.74 8.80 20.36
N PRO A 275 9.75 8.98 21.25
CA PRO A 275 10.54 10.20 21.25
C PRO A 275 11.24 10.37 19.89
N GLU A 276 11.46 11.59 19.40
CA GLU A 276 12.29 11.86 18.22
C GLU A 276 11.88 11.09 16.94
N MET A 277 10.57 11.07 16.63
CA MET A 277 10.11 10.49 15.37
C MET A 277 10.29 11.50 14.23
N TRP A 278 11.07 11.14 13.23
CA TRP A 278 11.32 11.99 12.06
C TRP A 278 10.66 11.40 10.82
N ILE A 279 9.86 12.21 10.14
CA ILE A 279 9.19 11.80 8.90
C ILE A 279 9.51 12.75 7.75
N CYS A 280 9.49 12.24 6.53
CA CYS A 280 9.47 13.06 5.31
C CYS A 280 8.65 12.37 4.22
N PHE A 281 8.24 13.14 3.21
CA PHE A 281 7.37 12.66 2.15
C PHE A 281 7.99 12.92 0.79
N LEU A 282 7.93 11.90 -0.06
CA LEU A 282 8.49 11.88 -1.40
C LEU A 282 7.55 11.14 -2.33
N ASN A 283 7.69 11.39 -3.63
CA ASN A 283 6.89 10.72 -4.65
C ASN A 283 7.78 9.87 -5.55
N ASP A 284 7.24 8.76 -6.03
CA ASP A 284 7.84 8.06 -7.15
C ASP A 284 7.71 8.87 -8.47
N PRO A 285 8.34 8.43 -9.58
CA PRO A 285 8.27 9.14 -10.86
C PRO A 285 6.85 9.37 -11.40
N ASP A 286 5.87 8.60 -10.93
CA ASP A 286 4.49 8.61 -11.35
C ASP A 286 3.55 9.36 -10.37
N GLY A 287 4.11 9.87 -9.26
CA GLY A 287 3.39 10.64 -8.25
C GLY A 287 2.85 9.81 -7.09
N VAL A 288 3.20 8.53 -6.98
CA VAL A 288 2.77 7.67 -5.88
C VAL A 288 3.50 8.09 -4.59
N PRO A 289 2.76 8.45 -3.52
CA PRO A 289 3.36 9.00 -2.33
C PRO A 289 3.99 7.93 -1.44
N PHE A 290 5.16 8.26 -0.93
CA PHE A 290 5.88 7.55 0.11
C PHE A 290 6.04 8.44 1.34
N GLU A 291 6.05 7.80 2.51
CA GLU A 291 6.55 8.37 3.75
C GLU A 291 7.77 7.59 4.22
N PHE A 292 8.81 8.31 4.59
CA PHE A 292 9.88 7.76 5.39
C PHE A 292 9.59 8.02 6.86
N VAL A 293 9.73 6.97 7.66
CA VAL A 293 9.56 7.05 9.12
C VAL A 293 10.84 6.55 9.77
N GLN A 294 11.56 7.45 10.42
CA GLN A 294 12.62 7.09 11.35
C GLN A 294 12.01 6.96 12.74
N ARG A 295 12.18 5.79 13.34
CA ARG A 295 11.84 5.56 14.75
C ARG A 295 13.13 5.32 15.55
N PRO A 296 13.22 5.75 16.81
CA PRO A 296 14.40 5.52 17.63
C PRO A 296 14.71 4.03 17.75
N ARG A 297 15.98 3.67 17.59
CA ARG A 297 16.46 2.29 17.82
C ARG A 297 16.12 1.77 19.22
N ALA A 298 16.00 2.64 20.22
CA ALA A 298 15.68 2.28 21.60
C ALA A 298 14.21 1.86 21.83
N ALA A 299 13.29 2.25 20.94
CA ALA A 299 11.87 1.91 21.05
C ALA A 299 11.55 0.45 20.64
N PHE A 300 12.56 -0.31 20.19
CA PHE A 300 12.39 -1.66 19.64
C PHE A 300 13.40 -2.69 20.20
N LYS A 301 13.60 -2.72 21.52
CA LYS A 301 14.09 -3.95 22.18
C LYS A 301 12.94 -4.97 22.22
#